data_AF-A0A9E1ZZT6-F1
#
_entry.id   AF-A0A9E1ZZT6-F1
#
_cell.length_a   1.000
_cell.length_b   1.000
_cell.length_c   1.000
_cell.angle_alpha   90.00
_cell.angle_beta   90.00
_cell.angle_gamma   90.00
#
_symmetry.space_group_name_H-M   'P 1'
#
loop_
_entity.id
_entity.type
_entity.pdbx_description
1 polymer ?
#
loop_
_entity_poly.entity_id
_entity_poly.type
_entity_poly.pdbx_seq_one_letter_code
_entity_poly.pdbx_strand_id
1 'polypeptide(L)'
;MREKNGNYPGMPPKQGLYDPLNEHDACGIGFVANIKNRKSHEIVKQGLQVLDNVTHRGAAGADPLAGDGAGILIQIPDTFLRAETKGLGIDLPAVGDYGVAMVFFPHDDTKYDTCEKIFLDNVKAEGQKFLGWRDVPVDSSVLGESVKPMEPRIRQGFIARGKNCADTDAFELKLFVIRKQIQRGVREMPGLDFFIPSMSARTLCYKGMILAGRVADYYLDLQDETLDSALALVHQRFSTNTFPSWELAQPFRYLCHNGEINTVRGNIN
;
A
#
# COMPACT_ATOMS: atom_id res chain seq x y z
N MET A 1 -28.79 -16.29 30.01
CA MET A 1 -27.77 -16.15 31.06
C MET A 1 -26.47 -16.74 30.52
N ARG A 2 -25.57 -15.91 29.98
CA ARG A 2 -24.22 -16.34 29.56
C ARG A 2 -23.26 -15.96 30.68
N GLU A 3 -22.41 -16.90 31.05
CA GLU A 3 -21.55 -16.84 32.23
C GLU A 3 -20.58 -15.66 32.20
N LYS A 4 -20.45 -15.01 33.36
CA LYS A 4 -19.59 -13.86 33.66
C LYS A 4 -18.12 -14.23 33.91
N ASN A 5 -17.59 -15.26 33.24
CA ASN A 5 -16.19 -15.65 33.42
C ASN A 5 -15.41 -15.32 32.15
N GLY A 6 -14.78 -14.14 32.16
CA GLY A 6 -14.02 -13.55 31.05
C GLY A 6 -12.71 -14.26 30.74
N ASN A 7 -12.77 -15.55 30.39
CA ASN A 7 -11.65 -16.26 29.80
C ASN A 7 -11.90 -16.43 28.30
N TYR A 8 -11.26 -15.57 27.50
CA TYR A 8 -11.12 -15.79 26.06
C TYR A 8 -9.99 -16.79 25.82
N PRO A 9 -10.20 -17.82 24.97
CA PRO A 9 -9.16 -18.81 24.71
C PRO A 9 -7.94 -18.14 24.07
N GLY A 10 -6.78 -18.24 24.74
CA GLY A 10 -5.49 -17.70 24.28
C GLY A 10 -5.00 -16.45 25.01
N MET A 11 -5.80 -15.81 25.87
CA MET A 11 -5.39 -14.66 26.67
C MET A 11 -5.06 -15.05 28.12
N PRO A 12 -4.09 -14.37 28.78
CA PRO A 12 -3.84 -14.60 30.19
C PRO A 12 -5.08 -14.22 31.03
N PRO A 13 -5.34 -14.92 32.15
CA PRO A 13 -6.45 -14.58 33.04
C PRO A 13 -6.22 -13.22 33.70
N LYS A 14 -7.30 -12.54 34.11
CA LYS A 14 -7.26 -11.26 34.82
C LYS A 14 -6.26 -11.30 35.98
N GLN A 15 -5.28 -10.39 36.00
CA GLN A 15 -4.22 -10.35 37.00
C GLN A 15 -3.86 -8.90 37.36
N GLY A 16 -4.04 -8.52 38.62
CA GLY A 16 -3.79 -7.13 39.06
C GLY A 16 -4.73 -6.14 38.36
N LEU A 17 -4.16 -5.10 37.74
CA LEU A 17 -4.90 -4.12 36.93
C LEU A 17 -5.21 -4.60 35.50
N TYR A 18 -4.60 -5.70 35.06
CA TYR A 18 -4.84 -6.27 33.74
C TYR A 18 -6.19 -7.01 33.73
N ASP A 19 -7.11 -6.59 32.86
CA ASP A 19 -8.39 -7.22 32.57
C ASP A 19 -8.46 -7.53 31.06
N PRO A 20 -8.62 -8.80 30.64
CA PRO A 20 -8.70 -9.18 29.23
C PRO A 20 -9.83 -8.47 28.46
N LEU A 21 -10.86 -8.00 29.15
CA LEU A 21 -11.95 -7.22 28.55
C LEU A 21 -11.52 -5.82 28.09
N ASN A 22 -10.36 -5.34 28.55
CA ASN A 22 -9.76 -4.06 28.16
C ASN A 22 -8.66 -4.22 27.10
N GLU A 23 -8.35 -5.43 26.63
CA GLU A 23 -7.50 -5.59 25.45
C GLU A 23 -8.25 -5.07 24.22
N HIS A 24 -7.64 -4.11 23.55
CA HIS A 24 -8.16 -3.49 22.34
C HIS A 24 -7.07 -3.50 21.28
N ASP A 25 -7.35 -4.08 20.12
CA ASP A 25 -6.53 -3.86 18.92
C ASP A 25 -6.52 -2.35 18.62
N ALA A 26 -5.36 -1.73 18.77
CA ALA A 26 -5.22 -0.29 18.55
C ALA A 26 -4.55 -0.03 17.20
N CYS A 27 -5.22 -0.30 16.07
CA CYS A 27 -4.75 0.30 14.82
C CYS A 27 -4.97 1.83 14.85
N GLY A 28 -4.20 2.57 14.06
CA GLY A 28 -4.38 4.00 13.84
C GLY A 28 -4.86 4.24 12.42
N ILE A 29 -5.95 5.00 12.24
CA ILE A 29 -6.39 5.46 10.91
C ILE A 29 -6.66 6.96 10.94
N GLY A 30 -6.43 7.62 9.82
CA GLY A 30 -6.78 9.03 9.67
C GLY A 30 -6.76 9.43 8.21
N PHE A 31 -7.39 10.56 7.90
CA PHE A 31 -7.29 11.16 6.58
C PHE A 31 -7.28 12.68 6.69
N VAL A 32 -6.65 13.31 5.70
CA VAL A 32 -6.62 14.75 5.51
C VAL A 32 -7.12 15.03 4.11
N ALA A 33 -8.06 15.97 3.97
CA ALA A 33 -8.61 16.31 2.66
C ALA A 33 -8.80 17.83 2.52
N ASN A 34 -8.46 18.34 1.35
CA ASN A 34 -8.80 19.70 0.95
C ASN A 34 -10.20 19.71 0.32
N ILE A 35 -11.18 20.35 0.98
CA ILE A 35 -12.58 20.37 0.50
C ILE A 35 -12.76 20.98 -0.89
N LYS A 36 -11.82 21.83 -1.35
CA LYS A 36 -11.83 22.42 -2.69
C LYS A 36 -11.02 21.62 -3.71
N ASN A 37 -10.58 20.42 -3.35
CA ASN A 37 -9.72 19.55 -4.16
C ASN A 37 -8.43 20.24 -4.65
N ARG A 38 -7.91 21.20 -3.87
CA ARG A 38 -6.63 21.86 -4.18
C ARG A 38 -5.50 20.99 -3.68
N LYS A 39 -4.68 20.50 -4.61
CA LYS A 39 -3.51 19.69 -4.29
C LYS A 39 -2.39 20.54 -3.71
N SER A 40 -1.72 20.01 -2.71
CA SER A 40 -0.50 20.58 -2.15
C SER A 40 0.27 19.51 -1.39
N HIS A 41 1.59 19.62 -1.35
CA HIS A 41 2.42 18.74 -0.53
C HIS A 41 2.12 18.88 0.97
N GLU A 42 1.57 20.02 1.41
CA GLU A 42 1.11 20.21 2.79
C GLU A 42 0.08 19.15 3.23
N ILE A 43 -0.83 18.73 2.34
CA ILE A 43 -1.79 17.65 2.66
C ILE A 43 -1.08 16.31 2.88
N VAL A 44 -0.01 16.06 2.12
CA VAL A 44 0.82 14.85 2.28
C VAL A 44 1.57 14.91 3.61
N LYS A 45 2.23 16.05 3.92
CA LYS A 45 2.89 16.30 5.21
C LYS A 45 1.93 16.13 6.38
N GLN A 46 0.72 16.66 6.30
CA GLN A 46 -0.31 16.48 7.34
C GLN A 46 -0.74 15.02 7.49
N GLY A 47 -0.87 14.26 6.39
CA GLY A 47 -1.12 12.82 6.44
C GLY A 47 0.00 12.06 7.16
N LEU A 48 1.26 12.35 6.83
CA LEU A 48 2.43 11.76 7.48
C LEU A 48 2.50 12.15 8.97
N GLN A 49 2.17 13.41 9.30
CA GLN A 49 2.09 13.86 10.70
C GLN A 49 1.02 13.10 11.49
N VAL A 50 -0.08 12.69 10.85
CA VAL A 50 -1.07 11.80 11.49
C VAL A 50 -0.44 10.44 11.81
N LEU A 51 0.35 9.85 10.91
CA LEU A 51 1.09 8.61 11.16
C LEU A 51 2.05 8.76 12.35
N ASP A 52 2.82 9.84 12.42
CA ASP A 52 3.71 10.12 13.55
C ASP A 52 2.94 10.15 14.88
N ASN A 53 1.75 10.75 14.87
CA ASN A 53 0.92 10.90 16.06
C ASN A 53 0.25 9.60 16.50
N VAL A 54 0.09 8.60 15.61
CA VAL A 54 -0.49 7.29 15.97
C VAL A 54 0.56 6.22 16.30
N THR A 55 1.84 6.56 16.28
CA THR A 55 2.96 5.63 16.61
C THR A 55 2.78 4.90 17.94
N HIS A 56 2.26 5.59 18.97
CA HIS A 56 1.95 5.03 20.28
C HIS A 56 0.92 3.89 20.27
N ARG A 57 0.25 3.66 19.14
CA ARG A 57 -0.73 2.60 18.93
C ARG A 57 -0.16 1.40 18.18
N GLY A 58 1.10 1.44 17.74
CA GLY A 58 1.76 0.29 17.14
C GLY A 58 2.36 -0.65 18.18
N ALA A 59 2.49 -1.92 17.81
CA ALA A 59 3.46 -2.81 18.45
C ALA A 59 4.82 -2.57 17.80
N ALA A 60 5.84 -2.45 18.65
CA ALA A 60 7.22 -2.75 18.27
C ALA A 60 7.59 -4.05 19.01
N GLY A 61 8.08 -5.04 18.26
CA GLY A 61 8.43 -6.35 18.78
C GLY A 61 9.85 -6.38 19.41
N ALA A 62 10.47 -7.55 19.39
CA ALA A 62 11.87 -7.72 19.83
C ALA A 62 12.86 -6.92 18.96
N ASP A 63 12.50 -6.66 17.70
CA ASP A 63 13.17 -5.72 16.82
C ASP A 63 12.43 -4.37 16.92
N PRO A 64 13.03 -3.34 17.53
CA PRO A 64 12.36 -2.06 17.78
C PRO A 64 12.09 -1.27 16.50
N LEU A 65 12.71 -1.65 15.38
CA LEU A 65 12.51 -1.05 14.07
C LEU A 65 11.53 -1.83 13.19
N ALA A 66 11.07 -3.00 13.64
CA ALA A 66 10.04 -3.76 12.96
C ALA A 66 8.66 -3.18 13.26
N GLY A 67 8.00 -2.64 12.23
CA GLY A 67 6.61 -2.19 12.31
C GLY A 67 5.65 -3.18 11.64
N ASP A 68 4.49 -3.42 12.23
CA ASP A 68 3.45 -4.34 11.73
C ASP A 68 2.77 -3.92 10.42
N GLY A 69 3.07 -2.72 9.95
CA GLY A 69 2.64 -2.19 8.67
C GLY A 69 2.10 -0.76 8.78
N ALA A 70 2.58 0.12 7.92
CA ALA A 70 2.06 1.47 7.77
C ALA A 70 2.04 1.92 6.32
N GLY A 71 1.26 2.94 6.02
CA GLY A 71 1.20 3.49 4.67
C GLY A 71 0.32 4.71 4.53
N ILE A 72 0.41 5.29 3.35
CA ILE A 72 -0.32 6.47 2.88
C ILE A 72 -0.83 6.23 1.46
N LEU A 73 -2.10 6.54 1.25
CA LEU A 73 -2.75 6.60 -0.06
C LEU A 73 -3.01 8.05 -0.40
N ILE A 74 -2.52 8.46 -1.56
CA ILE A 74 -2.63 9.81 -2.11
C ILE A 74 -3.30 9.77 -3.47
N GLN A 75 -3.74 10.92 -3.96
CA GLN A 75 -4.01 11.10 -5.39
C GLN A 75 -2.71 11.05 -6.19
N ILE A 76 -2.80 10.71 -7.49
CA ILE A 76 -1.65 10.76 -8.40
C ILE A 76 -1.03 12.18 -8.40
N PRO A 77 0.26 12.32 -8.04
CA PRO A 77 0.98 13.59 -8.02
C PRO A 77 1.61 13.84 -9.41
N ASP A 78 0.83 14.35 -10.35
CA ASP A 78 1.21 14.43 -11.78
C ASP A 78 2.48 15.24 -12.03
N THR A 79 2.64 16.38 -11.34
CA THR A 79 3.82 17.24 -11.48
C THR A 79 5.10 16.50 -11.10
N PHE A 80 5.08 15.83 -9.94
CA PHE A 80 6.18 14.99 -9.48
C PHE A 80 6.48 13.86 -10.47
N LEU A 81 5.48 13.07 -10.86
CA LEU A 81 5.70 11.92 -11.72
C LEU A 81 6.25 12.30 -13.09
N ARG A 82 5.78 13.41 -13.70
CA ARG A 82 6.34 13.90 -14.97
C ARG A 82 7.81 14.29 -14.85
N ALA A 83 8.22 14.87 -13.73
CA ALA A 83 9.61 15.21 -13.49
C ALA A 83 10.47 13.93 -13.41
N GLU A 84 10.00 12.96 -12.62
CA GLU A 84 10.69 11.69 -12.39
C GLU A 84 10.77 10.80 -13.65
N THR A 85 9.74 10.80 -14.49
CA THR A 85 9.70 9.96 -15.70
C THR A 85 10.48 10.53 -16.87
N LYS A 86 10.75 11.85 -16.86
CA LYS A 86 11.46 12.55 -17.96
C LYS A 86 12.86 11.97 -18.20
N GLY A 87 13.60 11.69 -17.13
CA GLY A 87 14.93 11.09 -17.21
C GLY A 87 14.94 9.64 -17.69
N LEU A 88 13.78 8.97 -17.63
CA LEU A 88 13.60 7.56 -18.01
C LEU A 88 13.08 7.42 -19.45
N GLY A 89 12.88 8.53 -20.17
CA GLY A 89 12.31 8.50 -21.53
C GLY A 89 10.82 8.12 -21.55
N ILE A 90 10.12 8.21 -20.41
CA ILE A 90 8.70 7.89 -20.29
C ILE A 90 7.89 9.18 -20.41
N ASP A 91 7.17 9.32 -21.52
CA ASP A 91 6.25 10.44 -21.76
C ASP A 91 4.85 10.10 -21.26
N LEU A 92 4.35 10.88 -20.29
CA LEU A 92 3.06 10.64 -19.66
C LEU A 92 1.95 11.38 -20.42
N PRO A 93 0.86 10.69 -20.80
CA PRO A 93 -0.38 11.34 -21.27
C PRO A 93 -0.96 12.34 -20.27
N ALA A 94 -2.06 13.01 -20.66
CA ALA A 94 -2.79 13.88 -19.75
C ALA A 94 -3.26 13.13 -18.48
N VAL A 95 -3.43 13.84 -17.36
CA VAL A 95 -4.00 13.26 -16.13
C VAL A 95 -5.34 12.61 -16.44
N GLY A 96 -5.53 11.36 -15.99
CA GLY A 96 -6.71 10.55 -16.30
C GLY A 96 -6.60 9.71 -17.58
N ASP A 97 -5.59 9.98 -18.42
CA ASP A 97 -5.21 9.18 -19.60
C ASP A 97 -3.97 8.30 -19.37
N TYR A 98 -3.44 8.32 -18.16
CA TYR A 98 -2.46 7.36 -17.69
C TYR A 98 -2.76 6.91 -16.26
N GLY A 99 -2.34 5.70 -15.94
CA GLY A 99 -2.41 5.10 -14.63
C GLY A 99 -1.06 4.63 -14.17
N VAL A 100 -0.91 4.52 -12.85
CA VAL A 100 0.30 4.06 -12.19
C VAL A 100 -0.03 2.80 -11.41
N ALA A 101 0.75 1.75 -11.67
CA ALA A 101 0.78 0.55 -10.85
C ALA A 101 1.95 0.67 -9.87
N MET A 102 1.67 0.75 -8.57
CA MET A 102 2.66 0.43 -7.55
C MET A 102 2.76 -1.09 -7.50
N VAL A 103 3.97 -1.65 -7.63
CA VAL A 103 4.18 -3.09 -7.71
C VAL A 103 5.33 -3.51 -6.80
N PHE A 104 5.08 -4.54 -6.01
CA PHE A 104 6.08 -5.27 -5.23
C PHE A 104 6.45 -6.51 -6.02
N PHE A 105 7.71 -6.56 -6.45
CA PHE A 105 8.29 -7.67 -7.18
C PHE A 105 9.21 -8.50 -6.27
N PRO A 106 9.40 -9.80 -6.59
CA PRO A 106 10.44 -10.59 -5.98
C PRO A 106 11.83 -10.07 -6.35
N HIS A 107 12.81 -10.28 -5.46
CA HIS A 107 14.21 -9.91 -5.72
C HIS A 107 14.94 -10.86 -6.67
N ASP A 108 14.51 -12.13 -6.73
CA ASP A 108 15.04 -13.11 -7.68
C ASP A 108 14.72 -12.70 -9.12
N ASP A 109 15.75 -12.57 -9.95
CA ASP A 109 15.60 -12.03 -11.32
C ASP A 109 14.75 -12.91 -12.23
N THR A 110 14.80 -14.24 -12.06
CA THR A 110 13.97 -15.15 -12.87
C THR A 110 12.49 -15.02 -12.51
N LYS A 111 12.19 -14.91 -11.20
CA LYS A 111 10.83 -14.65 -10.72
C LYS A 111 10.36 -13.25 -11.13
N TYR A 112 11.26 -12.26 -11.07
CA TYR A 112 10.99 -10.90 -11.52
C TYR A 112 10.57 -10.88 -12.99
N ASP A 113 11.37 -11.47 -13.88
CA ASP A 113 11.10 -11.52 -15.33
C ASP A 113 9.76 -12.21 -15.62
N THR A 114 9.46 -13.28 -14.87
CA THR A 114 8.18 -13.99 -14.97
C THR A 114 7.01 -13.09 -14.60
N CYS A 115 7.08 -12.42 -13.44
CA CYS A 115 6.04 -11.49 -12.98
C CYS A 115 5.88 -10.29 -13.93
N GLU A 116 6.98 -9.73 -14.41
CA GLU A 116 6.97 -8.62 -15.37
C GLU A 116 6.32 -9.05 -16.68
N LYS A 117 6.67 -10.22 -17.21
CA LYS A 117 6.04 -10.76 -18.41
C LYS A 117 4.53 -10.89 -18.25
N ILE A 118 4.05 -11.48 -17.15
CA ILE A 118 2.62 -11.60 -16.86
C ILE A 118 1.96 -10.22 -16.81
N PHE A 119 2.61 -9.25 -16.16
CA PHE A 119 2.12 -7.87 -16.11
C PHE A 119 1.94 -7.28 -17.51
N LEU A 120 2.99 -7.31 -18.33
CA LEU A 120 3.02 -6.72 -19.67
C LEU A 120 2.02 -7.40 -20.61
N ASP A 121 1.93 -8.73 -20.56
CA ASP A 121 0.99 -9.51 -21.36
C ASP A 121 -0.46 -9.11 -21.07
N ASN A 122 -0.83 -8.97 -19.79
CA ASN A 122 -2.20 -8.58 -19.40
C ASN A 122 -2.52 -7.12 -19.76
N VAL A 123 -1.58 -6.19 -19.57
CA VAL A 123 -1.75 -4.79 -20.01
C VAL A 123 -2.03 -4.72 -21.51
N LYS A 124 -1.24 -5.47 -22.31
CA LYS A 124 -1.40 -5.54 -23.76
C LYS A 124 -2.70 -6.24 -24.17
N ALA A 125 -3.04 -7.36 -23.55
CA ALA A 125 -4.25 -8.13 -23.86
C ALA A 125 -5.52 -7.32 -23.62
N GLU A 126 -5.51 -6.45 -22.61
CA GLU A 126 -6.61 -5.54 -22.28
C GLU A 126 -6.59 -4.24 -23.10
N GLY A 127 -5.72 -4.14 -24.12
CA GLY A 127 -5.68 -3.06 -25.11
C GLY A 127 -5.06 -1.76 -24.60
N GLN A 128 -4.35 -1.79 -23.46
CA GLN A 128 -3.67 -0.63 -22.88
C GLN A 128 -2.20 -0.60 -23.32
N LYS A 129 -1.55 0.56 -23.20
CA LYS A 129 -0.15 0.72 -23.61
C LYS A 129 0.74 0.88 -22.38
N PHE A 130 1.65 -0.07 -22.17
CA PHE A 130 2.71 0.11 -21.18
C PHE A 130 3.73 1.14 -21.67
N LEU A 131 4.13 2.06 -20.78
CA LEU A 131 5.05 3.16 -21.11
C LEU A 131 6.46 2.92 -20.57
N GLY A 132 6.58 2.24 -19.43
CA GLY A 132 7.87 1.96 -18.81
C GLY A 132 7.76 1.76 -17.30
N TRP A 133 8.87 1.34 -16.71
CA TRP A 133 9.04 1.20 -15.26
C TRP A 133 9.89 2.32 -14.69
N ARG A 134 9.60 2.70 -13.45
CA ARG A 134 10.46 3.50 -12.57
C ARG A 134 10.73 2.70 -11.31
N ASP A 135 11.99 2.59 -10.93
CA ASP A 135 12.35 2.10 -9.60
C ASP A 135 11.99 3.15 -8.55
N VAL A 136 11.29 2.73 -7.49
CA VAL A 136 10.90 3.65 -6.42
C VAL A 136 12.10 3.83 -5.49
N PRO A 137 12.60 5.05 -5.28
CA PRO A 137 13.74 5.28 -4.40
C PRO A 137 13.32 5.03 -2.95
N VAL A 138 14.05 4.12 -2.29
CA VAL A 138 13.82 3.75 -0.89
C VAL A 138 15.11 3.76 -0.08
N ASP A 139 14.99 3.98 1.23
CA ASP A 139 16.08 3.80 2.18
C ASP A 139 15.84 2.57 3.08
N SER A 140 16.37 1.42 2.67
CA SER A 140 16.25 0.16 3.43
C SER A 140 16.97 0.19 4.79
N SER A 141 17.81 1.20 5.06
CA SER A 141 18.53 1.30 6.34
C SER A 141 17.61 1.56 7.54
N VAL A 142 16.41 2.09 7.29
CA VAL A 142 15.42 2.40 8.33
C VAL A 142 14.57 1.20 8.74
N LEU A 143 14.66 0.09 7.99
CA LEU A 143 13.92 -1.14 8.27
C LEU A 143 14.59 -1.93 9.40
N GLY A 144 13.79 -2.61 10.20
CA GLY A 144 14.29 -3.61 11.15
C GLY A 144 14.89 -4.82 10.46
N GLU A 145 15.94 -5.41 11.06
CA GLU A 145 16.64 -6.59 10.53
C GLU A 145 15.70 -7.78 10.31
N SER A 146 14.65 -7.90 11.13
CA SER A 146 13.64 -8.95 10.99
C SER A 146 12.73 -8.78 9.76
N VAL A 147 12.64 -7.57 9.20
CA VAL A 147 11.77 -7.21 8.08
C VAL A 147 12.53 -7.13 6.75
N LYS A 148 13.81 -6.73 6.77
CA LYS A 148 14.66 -6.58 5.57
C LYS A 148 14.62 -7.79 4.62
N PRO A 149 14.65 -9.06 5.08
CA PRO A 149 14.58 -10.21 4.17
C PRO A 149 13.27 -10.31 3.37
N MET A 150 12.21 -9.63 3.81
CA MET A 150 10.90 -9.61 3.18
C MET A 150 10.65 -8.33 2.36
N GLU A 151 11.61 -7.40 2.36
CA GLU A 151 11.55 -6.19 1.53
C GLU A 151 11.40 -6.58 0.06
N PRO A 152 10.40 -6.06 -0.67
CA PRO A 152 10.24 -6.35 -2.08
C PRO A 152 11.02 -5.36 -2.95
N ARG A 153 11.30 -5.75 -4.19
CA ARG A 153 11.72 -4.80 -5.23
C ARG A 153 10.52 -3.93 -5.61
N ILE A 154 10.54 -2.64 -5.29
CA ILE A 154 9.39 -1.74 -5.50
C ILE A 154 9.55 -0.96 -6.80
N ARG A 155 8.60 -1.13 -7.73
CA ARG A 155 8.57 -0.39 -9.00
C ARG A 155 7.22 0.24 -9.27
N GLN A 156 7.23 1.37 -9.98
CA GLN A 156 6.05 2.01 -10.54
C GLN A 156 5.97 1.72 -12.05
N GLY A 157 4.87 1.11 -12.48
CA GLY A 157 4.57 0.83 -13.89
C GLY A 157 3.60 1.86 -14.45
N PHE A 158 3.98 2.53 -15.53
CA PHE A 158 3.14 3.54 -16.18
C PHE A 158 2.37 2.96 -17.35
N ILE A 159 1.05 3.15 -17.36
CA ILE A 159 0.14 2.59 -18.35
C ILE A 159 -0.66 3.73 -18.98
N ALA A 160 -0.55 3.92 -20.29
CA ALA A 160 -1.42 4.82 -21.04
C ALA A 160 -2.75 4.17 -21.39
N ARG A 161 -3.81 4.97 -21.33
CA ARG A 161 -5.17 4.60 -21.69
C ARG A 161 -5.25 4.21 -23.17
N GLY A 162 -5.74 3.01 -23.42
CA GLY A 162 -6.04 2.49 -24.74
C GLY A 162 -7.27 3.14 -25.35
N LYS A 163 -7.36 3.11 -26.68
CA LYS A 163 -8.52 3.65 -27.44
C LYS A 163 -9.84 2.93 -27.15
N ASN A 164 -9.79 1.76 -26.52
CA ASN A 164 -10.94 0.95 -26.11
C ASN A 164 -11.58 1.42 -24.78
N CYS A 165 -11.02 2.45 -24.12
CA CYS A 165 -11.63 3.10 -22.97
C CYS A 165 -12.14 4.48 -23.40
N ALA A 166 -13.41 4.78 -23.18
CA ALA A 166 -13.99 6.07 -23.57
C ALA A 166 -13.45 7.24 -22.74
N ASP A 167 -13.28 7.03 -21.44
CA ASP A 167 -12.90 8.03 -20.45
C ASP A 167 -12.04 7.41 -19.32
N THR A 168 -11.74 8.22 -18.31
CA THR A 168 -10.98 7.80 -17.13
C THR A 168 -11.70 6.74 -16.29
N ASP A 169 -13.04 6.74 -16.23
CA ASP A 169 -13.80 5.75 -15.46
C ASP A 169 -13.73 4.37 -16.12
N ALA A 170 -13.91 4.30 -17.44
CA ALA A 170 -13.70 3.09 -18.22
C ALA A 170 -12.26 2.57 -18.08
N PHE A 171 -11.30 3.49 -17.99
CA PHE A 171 -9.90 3.14 -17.79
C PHE A 171 -9.59 2.63 -16.38
N GLU A 172 -10.14 3.22 -15.32
CA GLU A 172 -10.04 2.71 -13.95
C GLU A 172 -10.60 1.29 -13.83
N LEU A 173 -11.77 1.04 -14.45
CA LEU A 173 -12.33 -0.31 -14.51
C LEU A 173 -11.39 -1.28 -15.24
N LYS A 174 -10.76 -0.82 -16.32
CA LYS A 174 -9.79 -1.63 -17.08
C LYS A 174 -8.54 -1.94 -16.27
N LEU A 175 -7.97 -0.96 -15.56
CA LEU A 175 -6.86 -1.15 -14.63
C LEU A 175 -7.22 -2.13 -13.50
N PHE A 176 -8.44 -2.07 -12.98
CA PHE A 176 -8.96 -3.06 -12.03
C PHE A 176 -8.96 -4.48 -12.62
N VAL A 177 -9.46 -4.66 -13.85
CA VAL A 177 -9.49 -5.96 -14.54
C VAL A 177 -8.07 -6.48 -14.76
N ILE A 178 -7.17 -5.66 -15.31
CA ILE A 178 -5.75 -6.00 -15.53
C ILE A 178 -5.12 -6.48 -14.22
N ARG A 179 -5.24 -5.70 -13.14
CA ARG A 179 -4.72 -6.08 -11.82
C ARG A 179 -5.25 -7.44 -11.37
N LYS A 180 -6.55 -7.71 -11.52
CA LYS A 180 -7.16 -8.98 -11.12
C LYS A 180 -6.66 -10.16 -11.96
N GLN A 181 -6.45 -9.97 -13.26
CA GLN A 181 -5.92 -11.01 -14.14
C GLN A 181 -4.44 -11.31 -13.83
N ILE A 182 -3.62 -10.28 -13.61
CA ILE A 182 -2.22 -10.43 -13.21
C ILE A 182 -2.14 -11.19 -11.88
N GLN A 183 -2.90 -10.76 -10.87
CA GLN A 183 -2.93 -11.42 -9.56
C GLN A 183 -3.37 -12.88 -9.64
N ARG A 184 -4.31 -13.20 -10.54
CA ARG A 184 -4.72 -14.59 -10.78
C ARG A 184 -3.59 -15.40 -11.42
N GLY A 185 -2.97 -14.88 -12.49
CA GLY A 185 -1.89 -15.57 -13.19
C GLY A 185 -0.68 -15.83 -12.29
N VAL A 186 -0.32 -14.87 -11.43
CA VAL A 186 0.75 -15.04 -10.44
C VAL A 186 0.36 -16.07 -9.37
N ARG A 187 -0.88 -16.05 -8.86
CA ARG A 187 -1.34 -16.99 -7.82
C ARG A 187 -1.31 -18.45 -8.30
N GLU A 188 -1.46 -18.69 -9.60
CA GLU A 188 -1.36 -20.01 -10.22
C GLU A 188 0.10 -20.52 -10.28
N MET A 189 1.09 -19.68 -9.95
CA MET A 189 2.52 -20.00 -9.92
C MET A 189 3.08 -19.85 -8.49
N PRO A 190 3.15 -20.94 -7.71
CA PRO A 190 3.61 -20.89 -6.33
C PRO A 190 5.04 -20.33 -6.20
N GLY A 191 5.29 -19.54 -5.16
CA GLY A 191 6.62 -19.00 -4.83
C GLY A 191 6.97 -17.68 -5.52
N LEU A 192 6.01 -17.03 -6.18
CA LEU A 192 6.15 -15.65 -6.67
C LEU A 192 5.61 -14.66 -5.63
N ASP A 193 6.51 -14.04 -4.88
CA ASP A 193 6.20 -12.99 -3.90
C ASP A 193 5.93 -11.68 -4.63
N PHE A 194 4.73 -11.55 -5.21
CA PHE A 194 4.32 -10.44 -6.06
C PHE A 194 2.98 -9.85 -5.61
N PHE A 195 2.92 -8.52 -5.49
CA PHE A 195 1.72 -7.82 -5.08
C PHE A 195 1.59 -6.45 -5.74
N ILE A 196 0.36 -6.00 -5.96
CA ILE A 196 0.06 -4.68 -6.53
C ILE A 196 -0.73 -3.87 -5.49
N PRO A 197 -0.07 -3.03 -4.66
CA PRO A 197 -0.74 -2.14 -3.71
C PRO A 197 -1.83 -1.28 -4.34
N SER A 198 -1.53 -0.65 -5.47
CA SER A 198 -2.45 0.20 -6.23
C SER A 198 -2.18 0.08 -7.72
N MET A 199 -3.23 0.15 -8.53
CA MET A 199 -3.16 0.30 -9.99
C MET A 199 -4.37 1.15 -10.40
N SER A 200 -4.13 2.44 -10.62
CA SER A 200 -5.18 3.45 -10.76
C SER A 200 -4.67 4.64 -11.56
N ALA A 201 -5.58 5.38 -12.19
CA ALA A 201 -5.38 6.69 -12.82
C ALA A 201 -5.72 7.86 -11.88
N ARG A 202 -6.05 7.57 -10.62
CA ARG A 202 -6.48 8.56 -9.62
C ARG A 202 -5.67 8.51 -8.35
N THR A 203 -5.27 7.33 -7.91
CA THR A 203 -4.65 7.12 -6.59
C THR A 203 -3.36 6.31 -6.66
N LEU A 204 -2.49 6.53 -5.69
CA LEU A 204 -1.22 5.83 -5.53
C LEU A 204 -1.01 5.51 -4.04
N CYS A 205 -0.60 4.28 -3.73
CA CYS A 205 -0.44 3.81 -2.36
C CYS A 205 1.02 3.47 -2.06
N TYR A 206 1.60 4.16 -1.08
CA TYR A 206 2.91 3.87 -0.49
C TYR A 206 2.68 3.17 0.84
N LYS A 207 3.10 1.91 0.96
CA LYS A 207 2.86 1.12 2.17
C LYS A 207 3.90 0.03 2.33
N GLY A 208 4.12 -0.43 3.55
CA GLY A 208 5.04 -1.53 3.80
C GLY A 208 5.07 -1.92 5.27
N MET A 209 5.92 -2.89 5.59
CA MET A 209 6.23 -3.28 6.98
C MET A 209 7.18 -2.25 7.62
N ILE A 210 6.69 -1.01 7.73
CA ILE A 210 7.45 0.15 8.15
C ILE A 210 6.79 0.70 9.41
N LEU A 211 7.59 1.23 10.34
CA LEU A 211 7.06 2.01 11.46
C LEU A 211 6.31 3.24 10.93
N ALA A 212 5.16 3.56 11.50
CA ALA A 212 4.32 4.65 11.01
C ALA A 212 5.06 5.99 10.86
N GLY A 213 5.86 6.36 11.85
CA GLY A 213 6.65 7.59 11.80
C GLY A 213 7.94 7.52 10.96
N ARG A 214 8.12 6.45 10.18
CA ARG A 214 9.28 6.24 9.28
C ARG A 214 8.87 6.06 7.83
N VAL A 215 7.58 6.20 7.50
CA VAL A 215 7.09 5.98 6.12
C VAL A 215 7.75 6.93 5.12
N ALA A 216 7.94 8.21 5.50
CA ALA A 216 8.63 9.19 4.66
C ALA A 216 10.16 9.00 4.66
N ASP A 217 10.73 8.45 5.72
CA ASP A 217 12.16 8.11 5.77
C ASP A 217 12.47 6.96 4.81
N TYR A 218 11.58 5.96 4.74
CA TYR A 218 11.73 4.83 3.83
C TYR A 218 11.42 5.21 2.37
N TYR A 219 10.27 5.81 2.07
CA TYR A 219 9.91 6.22 0.70
C TYR A 219 10.37 7.64 0.41
N LEU A 220 11.51 7.79 -0.26
CA LEU A 220 12.14 9.08 -0.50
C LEU A 220 11.27 10.03 -1.34
N ASP A 221 10.40 9.48 -2.20
CA ASP A 221 9.39 10.25 -2.95
C ASP A 221 8.54 11.16 -2.06
N LEU A 222 8.19 10.69 -0.86
CA LEU A 222 7.30 11.41 0.06
C LEU A 222 7.93 12.66 0.68
N GLN A 223 9.23 12.87 0.49
CA GLN A 223 9.96 14.06 0.92
C GLN A 223 10.01 15.14 -0.16
N ASP A 224 9.64 14.84 -1.41
CA ASP A 224 9.67 15.78 -2.52
C ASP A 224 8.49 16.76 -2.45
N GLU A 225 8.77 18.06 -2.44
CA GLU A 225 7.75 19.11 -2.29
C GLU A 225 6.81 19.23 -3.50
N THR A 226 7.15 18.62 -4.64
CA THR A 226 6.28 18.56 -5.82
C THR A 226 5.32 17.37 -5.78
N LEU A 227 5.52 16.42 -4.85
CA LEU A 227 4.60 15.33 -4.60
C LEU A 227 3.37 15.87 -3.86
N ASP A 228 2.34 16.22 -4.64
CA ASP A 228 1.16 16.91 -4.16
C ASP A 228 -0.10 16.03 -4.10
N SER A 229 -1.00 16.37 -3.17
CA SER A 229 -2.29 15.72 -3.09
C SER A 229 -3.35 16.61 -2.48
N ALA A 230 -4.61 16.38 -2.80
CA ALA A 230 -5.75 16.97 -2.09
C ALA A 230 -6.37 16.00 -1.08
N LEU A 231 -5.90 14.75 -1.04
CA LEU A 231 -6.31 13.72 -0.11
C LEU A 231 -5.09 12.90 0.32
N ALA A 232 -4.93 12.70 1.62
CA ALA A 232 -4.01 11.73 2.20
C ALA A 232 -4.79 10.83 3.16
N LEU A 233 -4.87 9.53 2.87
CA LEU A 233 -5.46 8.52 3.74
C LEU A 233 -4.33 7.67 4.32
N VAL A 234 -4.25 7.57 5.64
CA VAL A 234 -3.15 6.88 6.33
C VAL A 234 -3.65 5.78 7.24
N HIS A 235 -2.80 4.77 7.43
CA HIS A 235 -3.07 3.68 8.35
C HIS A 235 -1.79 3.18 9.00
N GLN A 236 -1.87 2.86 10.29
CA GLN A 236 -0.91 2.08 11.04
C GLN A 236 -1.59 0.83 11.57
N ARG A 237 -1.02 -0.32 11.25
CA ARG A 237 -1.49 -1.64 11.67
C ARG A 237 -0.88 -2.01 13.01
N PHE A 238 -1.67 -2.74 13.79
CA PHE A 238 -1.25 -3.53 14.94
C PHE A 238 -1.64 -4.97 14.63
N SER A 239 -0.73 -5.91 14.80
CA SER A 239 -0.91 -7.29 14.40
C SER A 239 -0.78 -8.24 15.56
N THR A 240 -1.72 -9.16 15.69
CA THR A 240 -1.60 -10.33 16.58
C THR A 240 -0.76 -11.46 15.96
N ASN A 241 -0.21 -11.28 14.75
CA ASN A 241 0.66 -12.24 14.08
C ASN A 241 2.12 -11.78 14.02
N THR A 242 3.05 -12.73 14.17
CA THR A 242 4.51 -12.49 14.20
C THR A 242 5.18 -12.64 12.83
N PHE A 243 4.44 -12.97 11.78
CA PHE A 243 4.99 -13.18 10.43
C PHE A 243 4.80 -11.91 9.59
N PRO A 244 5.89 -11.20 9.25
CA PRO A 244 5.82 -9.95 8.51
C PRO A 244 5.28 -10.18 7.09
N SER A 245 4.38 -9.32 6.63
CA SER A 245 3.85 -9.36 5.27
C SER A 245 3.53 -7.96 4.73
N TRP A 246 4.35 -7.51 3.78
CA TRP A 246 4.25 -6.21 3.13
C TRP A 246 2.90 -5.97 2.45
N GLU A 247 2.27 -7.02 1.92
CA GLU A 247 0.98 -6.90 1.26
C GLU A 247 -0.18 -6.57 2.22
N LEU A 248 -0.06 -6.99 3.49
CA LEU A 248 -1.08 -6.81 4.53
C LEU A 248 -1.05 -5.44 5.19
N ALA A 249 0.03 -4.66 5.00
CA ALA A 249 0.03 -3.25 5.37
C ALA A 249 -1.14 -2.53 4.68
N GLN A 250 -1.67 -1.50 5.33
CA GLN A 250 -2.76 -0.66 4.80
C GLN A 250 -2.22 0.76 4.56
N PRO A 251 -2.89 1.61 3.76
CA PRO A 251 -4.22 1.46 3.15
C PRO A 251 -4.38 0.32 2.14
N PHE A 252 -5.61 -0.21 2.05
CA PHE A 252 -6.04 -0.94 0.86
C PHE A 252 -6.53 0.04 -0.22
N ARG A 253 -6.84 -0.50 -1.39
CA ARG A 253 -7.11 0.27 -2.63
C ARG A 253 -8.28 1.25 -2.53
N TYR A 254 -9.23 0.98 -1.63
CA TYR A 254 -10.41 1.82 -1.38
C TYR A 254 -10.77 1.93 0.11
N LEU A 255 -10.00 1.31 1.00
CA LEU A 255 -10.40 1.10 2.39
C LEU A 255 -9.18 1.16 3.32
N CYS A 256 -9.38 1.82 4.46
CA CYS A 256 -8.61 1.57 5.68
C CYS A 256 -9.56 1.00 6.72
N HIS A 257 -9.13 0.01 7.47
CA HIS A 257 -9.95 -0.68 8.47
C HIS A 257 -9.21 -0.76 9.80
N ASN A 258 -9.80 -0.12 10.81
CA ASN A 258 -9.39 -0.24 12.20
C ASN A 258 -10.40 -1.11 12.95
N GLY A 259 -9.97 -2.29 13.39
CA GLY A 259 -10.80 -3.28 14.06
C GLY A 259 -10.71 -4.67 13.41
N GLU A 260 -11.59 -5.57 13.82
CA GLU A 260 -11.66 -6.95 13.34
C GLU A 260 -13.05 -7.27 12.74
N ILE A 261 -13.08 -7.98 11.61
CA ILE A 261 -14.32 -8.47 11.00
C ILE A 261 -14.63 -9.87 11.53
N ASN A 262 -15.33 -9.94 12.67
CA ASN A 262 -15.58 -11.19 13.40
C ASN A 262 -16.48 -12.20 12.65
N THR A 263 -17.10 -11.77 11.54
CA THR A 263 -17.96 -12.60 10.68
C THR A 263 -17.30 -12.96 9.35
N VAL A 264 -15.99 -12.74 9.18
CA VAL A 264 -15.29 -12.88 7.90
C VAL A 264 -15.52 -14.22 7.20
N ARG A 265 -15.52 -15.34 7.92
CA ARG A 265 -15.78 -16.68 7.35
C ARG A 265 -17.19 -16.81 6.78
N GLY A 266 -18.19 -16.21 7.44
CA GLY A 266 -19.57 -16.21 6.98
C GLY A 266 -19.78 -15.29 5.77
N ASN A 267 -19.04 -14.20 5.67
CA ASN A 267 -19.12 -13.28 4.53
C ASN A 267 -18.41 -13.80 3.26
N ILE A 268 -17.42 -14.69 3.42
CA ILE A 268 -16.67 -15.28 2.30
C ILE A 268 -17.49 -16.37 1.59
N ASN A 269 -18.28 -17.13 2.34
CA ASN A 269 -19.08 -18.26 1.85
C ASN A 269 -20.40 -17.80 1.22
#